data_AF-A0A932Y892-F1
#
_entry.id   AF-A0A932Y892-F1
#
_cell.length_a   1.000
_cell.length_b   1.000
_cell.length_c   1.000
_cell.angle_alpha   90.00
_cell.angle_beta   90.00
_cell.angle_gamma   90.00
#
_symmetry.space_group_name_H-M   'P 1'
#
loop_
_entity.id
_entity.type
_entity.pdbx_description
1 polymer ?
#
loop_
_entity_poly.entity_id
_entity_poly.type
_entity_poly.pdbx_seq_one_letter_code
_entity_poly.pdbx_strand_id
1 'polypeptide(L)'
;MSTFESFKNTIEKDFFKHPVVTSNPYTQWFKQGWTDTEQLVDLITQFSVFSNHFLVVQVKRMVNASTEEGERSARYILMNECGVSIDSRTGSTEGRVFSTSNAHLNWLREIGALLGLGPMDLGQWEKGSESTHRFLQGLDRTYGNHDGQIGAGASFAIETWAASGIGHGPEAESKNFWKELIVGIEGYNRNHRLPLGLEPLPLGFFQYHFEIESGHGANVWHELEETFHQPGFDPKKFLRGGREALDAIHTFWIGLDQTRKSLERTEVREKDCLAAINVAQWGM
;
A
#
# COMPACT_ATOMS: atom_id res chain seq x y z
N MET A 1 -0.25 27.28 24.00
CA MET A 1 -0.05 26.70 22.65
C MET A 1 0.79 25.45 22.81
N SER A 2 0.44 24.33 22.18
CA SER A 2 1.35 23.17 22.12
C SER A 2 2.61 23.59 21.37
N THR A 3 3.78 23.15 21.81
CA THR A 3 5.01 23.31 21.02
C THR A 3 4.97 22.32 19.86
N PHE A 4 5.69 22.61 18.77
CA PHE A 4 5.85 21.67 17.67
C PHE A 4 6.36 20.31 18.16
N GLU A 5 7.33 20.33 19.08
CA GLU A 5 7.88 19.15 19.74
C GLU A 5 6.81 18.33 20.49
N SER A 6 5.93 18.99 21.27
CA SER A 6 4.84 18.28 21.95
C SER A 6 3.82 17.67 20.97
N PHE A 7 3.68 18.26 19.78
CA PHE A 7 2.82 17.73 18.73
C PHE A 7 3.44 16.52 18.02
N LYS A 8 4.75 16.55 17.72
CA LYS A 8 5.51 15.37 17.25
C LYS A 8 5.35 14.19 18.19
N ASN A 9 5.56 14.41 19.49
CA ASN A 9 5.38 13.38 20.52
C ASN A 9 3.96 12.81 20.57
N THR A 10 2.95 13.58 20.16
CA THR A 10 1.55 13.11 20.07
C THR A 10 1.38 12.22 18.84
N ILE A 11 1.90 12.64 17.69
CA ILE A 11 1.90 11.88 16.44
C ILE A 11 2.59 10.53 16.61
N GLU A 12 3.78 10.49 17.21
CA GLU A 12 4.51 9.24 17.43
C GLU A 12 3.71 8.24 18.28
N LYS A 13 2.96 8.73 19.27
CA LYS A 13 2.14 7.87 20.13
C LYS A 13 0.89 7.37 19.43
N ASP A 14 0.30 8.18 18.55
CA ASP A 14 -0.94 7.85 17.85
C ASP A 14 -0.70 7.04 16.59
N PHE A 15 0.17 7.51 15.69
CA PHE A 15 0.33 6.93 14.36
C PHE A 15 1.27 5.73 14.40
N PHE A 16 2.45 5.85 15.03
CA PHE A 16 3.47 4.79 14.96
C PHE A 16 3.16 3.57 15.84
N LYS A 17 2.17 3.67 16.71
CA LYS A 17 1.65 2.53 17.48
C LYS A 17 0.43 1.87 16.84
N HIS A 18 -0.05 2.39 15.72
CA HIS A 18 -1.19 1.82 15.03
C HIS A 18 -0.92 0.37 14.63
N PRO A 19 -1.88 -0.57 14.74
CA PRO A 19 -1.68 -1.97 14.38
C PRO A 19 -1.19 -2.19 12.95
N VAL A 20 -1.63 -1.35 12.01
CA VAL A 20 -1.17 -1.43 10.60
C VAL A 20 0.32 -1.14 10.42
N VAL A 21 0.92 -0.38 11.34
CA VAL A 21 2.35 -0.05 11.35
C VAL A 21 3.15 -1.13 12.08
N THR A 22 2.61 -1.65 13.20
CA THR A 22 3.38 -2.48 14.14
C THR A 22 3.15 -3.98 13.99
N SER A 23 1.99 -4.40 13.46
CA SER A 23 1.53 -5.79 13.51
C SER A 23 0.56 -6.16 12.38
N ASN A 24 0.92 -5.86 11.12
CA ASN A 24 0.13 -6.30 9.98
C ASN A 24 0.18 -7.84 9.81
N PRO A 25 -0.91 -8.57 10.06
CA PRO A 25 -0.88 -10.03 10.03
C PRO A 25 -0.71 -10.59 8.62
N TYR A 26 -1.18 -9.87 7.60
CA TYR A 26 -1.10 -10.33 6.21
C TYR A 26 0.34 -10.37 5.74
N THR A 27 1.07 -9.26 5.85
CA THR A 27 2.44 -9.15 5.32
C THR A 27 3.43 -9.98 6.13
N GLN A 28 3.22 -10.11 7.45
CA GLN A 28 4.00 -11.00 8.31
C GLN A 28 3.82 -12.49 7.97
N TRP A 29 2.63 -12.90 7.54
CA TRP A 29 2.40 -14.24 7.00
C TRP A 29 3.00 -14.36 5.60
N PHE A 30 2.74 -13.41 4.72
CA PHE A 30 3.13 -13.44 3.32
C PHE A 30 4.65 -13.56 3.14
N LYS A 31 5.45 -12.86 3.95
CA LYS A 31 6.93 -12.93 3.91
C LYS A 31 7.51 -14.31 4.25
N GLN A 32 6.71 -15.24 4.77
CA GLN A 32 7.15 -16.62 5.01
C GLN A 32 7.32 -17.37 3.68
N GLY A 33 6.77 -16.84 2.58
CA GLY A 33 6.98 -17.34 1.22
C GLY A 33 6.13 -18.56 0.86
N TRP A 34 5.05 -18.79 1.62
CA TRP A 34 4.15 -19.95 1.45
C TRP A 34 2.81 -19.59 0.79
N THR A 35 2.73 -18.41 0.16
CA THR A 35 1.53 -18.02 -0.59
C THR A 35 1.33 -18.95 -1.77
N ASP A 36 0.08 -19.36 -2.00
CA ASP A 36 -0.29 -20.05 -3.24
C ASP A 36 -0.61 -19.05 -4.37
N THR A 37 -1.00 -19.58 -5.53
CA THR A 37 -1.29 -18.78 -6.72
C THR A 37 -2.59 -17.98 -6.59
N GLU A 38 -3.64 -18.55 -5.98
CA GLU A 38 -4.92 -17.86 -5.83
C GLU A 38 -4.82 -16.69 -4.84
N GLN A 39 -4.10 -16.90 -3.74
CA GLN A 39 -3.79 -15.87 -2.75
C GLN A 39 -2.96 -14.74 -3.34
N LEU A 40 -1.98 -15.07 -4.19
CA LEU A 40 -1.17 -14.06 -4.89
C LEU A 40 -1.97 -13.31 -5.95
N VAL A 41 -2.85 -14.00 -6.68
CA VAL A 41 -3.78 -13.38 -7.61
C VAL A 41 -4.72 -12.41 -6.90
N ASP A 42 -5.25 -12.76 -5.73
CA ASP A 42 -6.07 -11.85 -4.92
C ASP A 42 -5.26 -10.61 -4.51
N LEU A 43 -4.04 -10.78 -3.98
CA LEU A 43 -3.17 -9.66 -3.65
C LEU A 43 -2.99 -8.69 -4.82
N ILE A 44 -2.54 -9.19 -5.97
CA ILE A 44 -2.25 -8.36 -7.15
C ILE A 44 -3.53 -7.70 -7.68
N THR A 45 -4.65 -8.40 -7.64
CA THR A 45 -5.96 -7.85 -8.03
C THR A 45 -6.32 -6.69 -7.11
N GLN A 46 -6.36 -6.89 -5.79
CA GLN A 46 -6.75 -5.84 -4.84
C GLN A 46 -5.78 -4.65 -4.86
N PHE A 47 -4.47 -4.90 -4.95
CA PHE A 47 -3.45 -3.84 -5.04
C PHE A 47 -3.59 -3.03 -6.34
N SER A 48 -3.98 -3.66 -7.45
CA SER A 48 -4.23 -2.95 -8.71
C SER A 48 -5.43 -2.02 -8.64
N VAL A 49 -6.51 -2.44 -7.96
CA VAL A 49 -7.69 -1.59 -7.73
C VAL A 49 -7.30 -0.40 -6.87
N PHE A 50 -6.53 -0.63 -5.80
CA PHE A 50 -5.97 0.45 -5.00
C PHE A 50 -5.14 1.41 -5.86
N SER A 51 -4.10 0.93 -6.55
CA SER A 51 -3.17 1.75 -7.32
C SER A 51 -3.89 2.61 -8.37
N ASN A 52 -4.87 2.05 -9.09
CA ASN A 52 -5.57 2.80 -10.12
C ASN A 52 -6.53 3.86 -9.55
N HIS A 53 -7.23 3.56 -8.45
CA HIS A 53 -8.16 4.51 -7.83
C HIS A 53 -7.48 5.54 -6.93
N PHE A 54 -6.26 5.25 -6.46
CA PHE A 54 -5.43 6.19 -5.72
C PHE A 54 -5.18 7.47 -6.53
N LEU A 55 -5.08 7.39 -7.87
CA LEU A 55 -4.96 8.56 -8.75
C LEU A 55 -6.08 9.60 -8.50
N VAL A 56 -7.32 9.16 -8.33
CA VAL A 56 -8.46 10.06 -8.09
C VAL A 56 -8.34 10.73 -6.72
N VAL A 57 -7.98 9.95 -5.71
CA VAL A 57 -7.77 10.45 -4.34
C VAL A 57 -6.58 11.40 -4.27
N GLN A 58 -5.51 11.13 -5.01
CA GLN A 58 -4.32 11.96 -5.11
C GLN A 58 -4.62 13.30 -5.79
N VAL A 59 -5.43 13.30 -6.86
CA VAL A 59 -5.92 14.54 -7.48
C VAL A 59 -6.70 15.37 -6.45
N LYS A 60 -7.60 14.75 -5.69
CA LYS A 60 -8.34 15.46 -4.63
C LYS A 60 -7.41 16.06 -3.57
N ARG A 61 -6.39 15.32 -3.13
CA ARG A 61 -5.38 15.82 -2.19
C ARG A 61 -4.62 17.04 -2.71
N MET A 62 -4.22 16.99 -3.99
CA MET A 62 -3.53 18.08 -4.67
C MET A 62 -4.42 19.32 -4.71
N VAL A 63 -5.66 19.22 -5.22
CA VAL A 63 -6.54 20.40 -5.38
C VAL A 63 -7.05 20.97 -4.06
N ASN A 64 -7.14 20.15 -3.02
CA ASN A 64 -7.63 20.57 -1.70
C ASN A 64 -6.49 20.93 -0.71
N ALA A 65 -5.22 20.95 -1.16
CA ALA A 65 -4.09 21.25 -0.29
C ALA A 65 -4.21 22.64 0.37
N SER A 66 -3.82 22.74 1.65
CA SER A 66 -3.90 24.00 2.41
C SER A 66 -2.68 24.91 2.22
N THR A 67 -1.63 24.43 1.57
CA THR A 67 -0.39 25.17 1.30
C THR A 67 0.08 24.89 -0.13
N GLU A 68 0.84 25.82 -0.70
CA GLU A 68 1.47 25.64 -2.02
C GLU A 68 2.49 24.48 -1.99
N GLU A 69 3.20 24.31 -0.87
CA GLU A 69 4.10 23.18 -0.65
C GLU A 69 3.36 21.83 -0.72
N GLY A 70 2.27 21.69 0.04
CA GLY A 70 1.48 20.46 0.05
C GLY A 70 0.81 20.17 -1.30
N GLU A 71 0.40 21.22 -2.02
CA GLU A 71 -0.10 21.11 -3.40
C GLU A 71 0.98 20.55 -4.33
N ARG A 72 2.17 21.16 -4.31
CA ARG A 72 3.32 20.79 -5.14
C ARG A 72 3.81 19.37 -4.84
N SER A 73 3.91 19.00 -3.56
CA SER A 73 4.28 17.64 -3.14
C SER A 73 3.25 16.61 -3.66
N ALA A 74 1.96 16.88 -3.45
CA ALA A 74 0.89 16.01 -3.94
C ALA A 74 0.88 15.88 -5.46
N ARG A 75 1.26 16.94 -6.19
CA ARG A 75 1.43 16.92 -7.65
C ARG A 75 2.55 15.98 -8.09
N TYR A 76 3.70 16.00 -7.41
CA TYR A 76 4.83 15.12 -7.74
C TYR A 76 4.46 13.65 -7.55
N ILE A 77 3.79 13.31 -6.46
CA ILE A 77 3.26 11.96 -6.23
C ILE A 77 2.31 11.57 -7.37
N LEU A 78 1.35 12.43 -7.74
CA LEU A 78 0.43 12.16 -8.84
C LEU A 78 1.14 11.89 -10.17
N MET A 79 2.16 12.68 -10.49
CA MET A 79 2.95 12.47 -11.71
C MET A 79 3.75 11.18 -11.65
N ASN A 80 4.21 10.79 -10.46
CA ASN A 80 4.92 9.54 -10.25
C ASN A 80 4.04 8.32 -10.51
N GLU A 81 2.86 8.28 -9.89
CA GLU A 81 1.86 7.25 -10.13
C GLU A 81 1.48 7.12 -11.62
N CYS A 82 1.45 8.27 -12.34
CA CYS A 82 1.17 8.33 -13.77
C CYS A 82 2.33 7.90 -14.69
N GLY A 83 3.55 7.71 -14.16
CA GLY A 83 4.71 7.24 -14.93
C GLY A 83 5.80 8.26 -15.20
N VAL A 84 5.90 9.32 -14.40
CA VAL A 84 7.07 10.20 -14.36
C VAL A 84 8.00 9.73 -13.23
N SER A 85 9.29 9.52 -13.47
CA SER A 85 10.17 9.12 -12.37
C SER A 85 10.32 10.21 -11.32
N ILE A 86 10.35 9.82 -10.04
CA ILE A 86 10.63 10.74 -8.93
C ILE A 86 12.11 10.70 -8.55
N ASP A 87 12.66 11.85 -8.15
CA ASP A 87 13.98 11.94 -7.54
C ASP A 87 13.89 11.51 -6.07
N SER A 88 14.45 10.34 -5.74
CA SER A 88 14.30 9.74 -4.39
C SER A 88 14.87 10.58 -3.25
N ARG A 89 15.76 11.55 -3.54
CA ARG A 89 16.31 12.45 -2.51
C ARG A 89 15.40 13.64 -2.23
N THR A 90 14.68 14.10 -3.24
CA THR A 90 13.90 15.36 -3.17
C THR A 90 12.39 15.14 -3.24
N GLY A 91 11.93 13.96 -3.68
CA GLY A 91 10.53 13.70 -3.97
C GLY A 91 10.00 14.50 -5.17
N SER A 92 10.87 15.06 -6.02
CA SER A 92 10.47 15.89 -7.15
C SER A 92 10.43 15.13 -8.46
N THR A 93 9.44 15.44 -9.29
CA THR A 93 9.36 14.99 -10.70
C THR A 93 9.81 16.07 -11.69
N GLU A 94 10.37 17.17 -11.23
CA GLU A 94 10.77 18.29 -12.10
C GLU A 94 11.85 17.89 -13.12
N GLY A 95 11.65 18.27 -14.38
CA GLY A 95 12.54 17.93 -15.49
C GLY A 95 12.61 16.44 -15.85
N ARG A 96 11.76 15.59 -15.27
CA ARG A 96 11.71 14.14 -15.52
C ARG A 96 10.80 13.83 -16.72
N VAL A 97 11.05 12.69 -17.36
CA VAL A 97 10.36 12.29 -18.60
C VAL A 97 9.20 11.35 -18.27
N PHE A 98 8.04 11.61 -18.86
CA PHE A 98 6.89 10.73 -18.81
C PHE A 98 7.11 9.45 -19.63
N SER A 99 6.72 8.30 -19.07
CA SER A 99 6.62 7.02 -19.76
C SER A 99 5.40 6.27 -19.27
N THR A 100 4.52 5.85 -20.18
CA THR A 100 3.39 4.98 -19.82
C THR A 100 3.85 3.67 -19.20
N SER A 101 5.02 3.15 -19.60
CA SER A 101 5.57 1.92 -19.02
C SER A 101 6.00 2.07 -17.57
N ASN A 102 6.17 3.29 -17.09
CA ASN A 102 6.49 3.58 -15.68
C ASN A 102 5.24 3.82 -14.84
N ALA A 103 4.05 3.89 -15.44
CA ALA A 103 2.82 4.04 -14.67
C ALA A 103 2.65 2.80 -13.78
N HIS A 104 2.43 3.03 -12.49
CA HIS A 104 2.49 1.98 -11.46
C HIS A 104 1.53 0.80 -11.73
N LEU A 105 0.34 1.09 -12.27
CA LEU A 105 -0.62 0.06 -12.68
C LEU A 105 -0.06 -0.90 -13.75
N ASN A 106 0.82 -0.44 -14.64
CA ASN A 106 1.36 -1.27 -15.70
C ASN A 106 2.36 -2.31 -15.17
N TRP A 107 3.11 -1.99 -14.12
CA TRP A 107 3.95 -2.99 -13.46
C TRP A 107 3.11 -4.09 -12.77
N LEU A 108 1.95 -3.73 -12.20
CA LEU A 108 1.01 -4.72 -11.67
C LEU A 108 0.40 -5.58 -12.77
N ARG A 109 0.16 -5.01 -13.97
CA ARG A 109 -0.31 -5.77 -15.15
C ARG A 109 0.74 -6.74 -15.68
N GLU A 110 2.02 -6.39 -15.64
CA GLU A 110 3.11 -7.30 -15.99
C GLU A 110 3.14 -8.52 -15.05
N ILE A 111 3.00 -8.31 -13.75
CA ILE A 111 2.87 -9.40 -12.77
C ILE A 111 1.61 -10.23 -13.05
N GLY A 112 0.47 -9.56 -13.25
CA GLY A 112 -0.80 -10.22 -13.53
C GLY A 112 -0.78 -11.10 -14.78
N ALA A 113 -0.12 -10.66 -15.85
CA ALA A 113 0.00 -11.44 -17.07
C ALA A 113 0.71 -12.79 -16.83
N LEU A 114 1.77 -12.81 -16.00
CA LEU A 114 2.47 -14.04 -15.62
C LEU A 114 1.66 -14.94 -14.68
N LEU A 115 0.63 -14.39 -14.05
CA LEU A 115 -0.37 -15.09 -13.23
C LEU A 115 -1.64 -15.47 -14.02
N GLY A 116 -1.69 -15.19 -15.33
CA GLY A 116 -2.83 -15.52 -16.19
C GLY A 116 -3.99 -14.52 -16.14
N LEU A 117 -3.78 -13.32 -15.59
CA LEU A 117 -4.78 -12.25 -15.54
C LEU A 117 -4.72 -11.39 -16.81
N GLY A 118 -5.89 -10.99 -17.33
CA GLY A 118 -5.99 -10.04 -18.42
C GLY A 118 -5.87 -8.59 -17.92
N PRO A 119 -5.57 -7.62 -18.81
CA PRO A 119 -5.51 -6.19 -18.42
C PRO A 119 -6.81 -5.64 -17.82
N MET A 120 -7.95 -6.25 -18.17
CA MET A 120 -9.29 -5.88 -17.67
C MET A 120 -9.65 -6.56 -16.35
N ASP A 121 -8.79 -7.43 -15.84
CA ASP A 121 -8.95 -8.01 -14.49
C ASP A 121 -8.29 -7.14 -13.41
N LEU A 122 -7.55 -6.10 -13.80
CA LEU A 122 -6.75 -5.27 -12.92
C LEU A 122 -7.15 -3.80 -12.99
N GLY A 123 -7.23 -3.15 -11.83
CA GLY A 123 -7.48 -1.71 -11.68
C GLY A 123 -8.94 -1.26 -11.80
N GLN A 124 -9.86 -2.15 -12.18
CA GLN A 124 -11.30 -1.82 -12.25
C GLN A 124 -11.95 -1.85 -10.88
N TRP A 125 -12.88 -0.93 -10.62
CA TRP A 125 -13.57 -0.84 -9.33
C TRP A 125 -14.27 -2.15 -8.97
N GLU A 126 -14.91 -2.78 -9.96
CA GLU A 126 -15.70 -4.00 -9.86
C GLU A 126 -14.88 -5.22 -9.42
N LYS A 127 -13.55 -5.15 -9.56
CA LYS A 127 -12.62 -6.22 -9.14
C LYS A 127 -12.20 -6.08 -7.68
N GLY A 128 -12.53 -4.95 -7.05
CA GLY A 128 -12.25 -4.70 -5.65
C GLY A 128 -13.17 -5.51 -4.73
N SER A 129 -12.60 -6.07 -3.67
CA SER A 129 -13.38 -6.64 -2.57
C SER A 129 -14.05 -5.54 -1.74
N GLU A 130 -15.00 -5.93 -0.89
CA GLU A 130 -15.68 -4.99 -0.01
C GLU A 130 -14.70 -4.22 0.90
N SER A 131 -13.66 -4.90 1.42
CA SER A 131 -12.62 -4.25 2.22
C SER A 131 -11.80 -3.25 1.41
N THR A 132 -11.48 -3.58 0.15
CA THR A 132 -10.77 -2.66 -0.76
C THR A 132 -11.60 -1.43 -1.06
N HIS A 133 -12.91 -1.58 -1.29
CA HIS A 133 -13.82 -0.44 -1.48
C HIS A 133 -13.93 0.42 -0.23
N ARG A 134 -14.09 -0.18 0.96
CA ARG A 134 -14.16 0.55 2.23
C ARG A 134 -12.87 1.32 2.51
N PHE A 135 -11.72 0.72 2.19
CA PHE A 135 -10.41 1.37 2.25
C PHE A 135 -10.36 2.59 1.33
N LEU A 136 -10.69 2.44 0.04
CA LEU A 136 -10.67 3.53 -0.94
C LEU A 136 -11.64 4.66 -0.57
N GLN A 137 -12.84 4.33 -0.09
CA GLN A 137 -13.78 5.32 0.44
C GLN A 137 -13.25 6.01 1.70
N GLY A 138 -12.51 5.30 2.54
CA GLY A 138 -11.80 5.86 3.69
C GLY A 138 -10.77 6.89 3.25
N LEU A 139 -9.92 6.55 2.28
CA LEU A 139 -8.94 7.47 1.72
C LEU A 139 -9.60 8.69 1.05
N ASP A 140 -10.70 8.49 0.33
CA ASP A 140 -11.45 9.59 -0.26
C ASP A 140 -11.96 10.59 0.78
N ARG A 141 -12.46 10.08 1.91
CA ARG A 141 -12.95 10.90 3.04
C ARG A 141 -11.83 11.59 3.81
N THR A 142 -10.62 11.08 3.81
CA THR A 142 -9.49 11.61 4.61
C THR A 142 -8.45 12.30 3.74
N TYR A 143 -7.70 11.54 2.95
CA TYR A 143 -6.66 12.01 2.06
C TYR A 143 -7.21 12.95 0.97
N GLY A 144 -8.37 12.61 0.40
CA GLY A 144 -9.07 13.43 -0.59
C GLY A 144 -9.97 14.54 -0.01
N ASN A 145 -9.94 14.78 1.30
CA ASN A 145 -10.89 15.70 1.96
C ASN A 145 -10.78 17.14 1.45
N HIS A 146 -11.91 17.86 1.40
CA HIS A 146 -11.94 19.28 1.06
C HIS A 146 -11.27 20.19 2.11
N ASP A 147 -11.25 19.77 3.37
CA ASP A 147 -10.45 20.40 4.41
C ASP A 147 -9.02 19.86 4.34
N GLY A 148 -8.15 20.63 3.69
CA GLY A 148 -6.77 20.24 3.45
C GLY A 148 -5.94 19.95 4.71
N GLN A 149 -6.35 20.39 5.90
CA GLN A 149 -5.68 20.00 7.15
C GLN A 149 -5.96 18.54 7.53
N ILE A 150 -7.15 18.02 7.19
CA ILE A 150 -7.46 16.59 7.31
C ILE A 150 -6.64 15.82 6.27
N GLY A 151 -6.58 16.32 5.03
CA GLY A 151 -5.79 15.73 3.95
C GLY A 151 -4.29 15.67 4.28
N ALA A 152 -3.72 16.73 4.85
CA ALA A 152 -2.33 16.77 5.30
C ALA A 152 -2.06 15.75 6.42
N GLY A 153 -2.96 15.65 7.39
CA GLY A 153 -2.87 14.65 8.45
C GLY A 153 -2.93 13.21 7.94
N ALA A 154 -3.81 12.94 6.98
CA ALA A 154 -3.86 11.67 6.28
C ALA A 154 -2.57 11.39 5.51
N SER A 155 -2.07 12.35 4.72
CA SER A 155 -0.81 12.23 3.96
C SER A 155 0.36 11.84 4.85
N PHE A 156 0.54 12.59 5.93
CA PHE A 156 1.59 12.33 6.90
C PHE A 156 1.51 10.91 7.44
N ALA A 157 0.32 10.45 7.84
CA ALA A 157 0.16 9.13 8.43
C ALA A 157 0.42 8.00 7.43
N ILE A 158 -0.02 8.14 6.18
CA ILE A 158 0.19 7.15 5.12
C ILE A 158 1.68 7.07 4.75
N GLU A 159 2.32 8.21 4.51
CA GLU A 159 3.71 8.26 4.04
C GLU A 159 4.68 7.79 5.13
N THR A 160 4.43 8.16 6.39
CA THR A 160 5.23 7.64 7.51
C THR A 160 4.98 6.16 7.82
N TRP A 161 3.76 5.66 7.60
CA TRP A 161 3.50 4.21 7.62
C TRP A 161 4.28 3.50 6.51
N ALA A 162 4.25 4.04 5.30
CA ALA A 162 4.90 3.43 4.15
C ALA A 162 6.43 3.41 4.27
N ALA A 163 7.00 4.47 4.86
CA ALA A 163 8.42 4.62 5.13
C ALA A 163 8.88 3.94 6.44
N SER A 164 7.98 3.32 7.22
CA SER A 164 8.30 2.83 8.56
C SER A 164 9.46 1.84 8.56
N GLY A 165 10.48 2.12 9.38
CA GLY A 165 11.69 1.30 9.53
C GLY A 165 12.76 1.47 8.45
N ILE A 166 12.49 2.16 7.35
CA ILE A 166 13.47 2.38 6.27
C ILE A 166 14.62 3.26 6.76
N GLY A 167 15.87 2.89 6.45
CA GLY A 167 17.05 3.64 6.87
C GLY A 167 17.42 3.48 8.35
N HIS A 168 16.66 2.71 9.13
CA HIS A 168 16.91 2.43 10.54
C HIS A 168 17.62 1.09 10.77
N GLY A 169 18.28 0.59 9.73
CA GLY A 169 19.06 -0.65 9.73
C GLY A 169 18.27 -1.88 9.27
N PRO A 170 18.98 -2.99 8.96
CA PRO A 170 18.37 -4.16 8.31
C PRO A 170 17.22 -4.80 9.08
N GLU A 171 17.28 -4.79 10.41
CA GLU A 171 16.21 -5.36 11.23
C GLU A 171 14.92 -4.55 11.13
N ALA A 172 15.00 -3.22 11.18
CA ALA A 172 13.85 -2.34 11.05
C ALA A 172 13.25 -2.44 9.63
N GLU A 173 14.11 -2.41 8.61
CA GLU A 173 13.69 -2.58 7.20
C GLU A 173 13.01 -3.91 6.94
N SER A 174 13.44 -5.00 7.60
CA SER A 174 12.80 -6.32 7.46
C SER A 174 11.36 -6.39 7.98
N LYS A 175 10.93 -5.38 8.74
CA LYS A 175 9.58 -5.23 9.27
C LYS A 175 8.76 -4.20 8.47
N ASN A 176 9.36 -3.53 7.48
CA ASN A 176 8.63 -2.65 6.57
C ASN A 176 7.76 -3.49 5.63
N PHE A 177 6.51 -3.08 5.42
CA PHE A 177 5.54 -3.88 4.67
C PHE A 177 5.96 -4.09 3.20
N TRP A 178 6.60 -3.12 2.53
CA TRP A 178 7.13 -3.32 1.18
C TRP A 178 8.19 -4.41 1.16
N LYS A 179 9.09 -4.40 2.14
CA LYS A 179 10.11 -5.44 2.27
C LYS A 179 9.51 -6.81 2.50
N GLU A 180 8.47 -6.90 3.33
CA GLU A 180 7.73 -8.13 3.58
C GLU A 180 7.04 -8.67 2.30
N LEU A 181 6.47 -7.79 1.47
CA LEU A 181 5.90 -8.16 0.17
C LEU A 181 6.97 -8.66 -0.81
N ILE A 182 8.11 -7.97 -0.91
CA ILE A 182 9.24 -8.39 -1.76
C ILE A 182 9.68 -9.81 -1.38
N VAL A 183 9.92 -10.06 -0.09
CA VAL A 183 10.37 -11.37 0.39
C VAL A 183 9.32 -12.45 0.12
N GLY A 184 8.04 -12.14 0.26
CA GLY A 184 6.96 -13.09 -0.04
C GLY A 184 6.89 -13.47 -1.52
N ILE A 185 7.00 -12.50 -2.44
CA ILE A 185 7.00 -12.77 -3.90
C ILE A 185 8.27 -13.53 -4.31
N GLU A 186 9.43 -13.21 -3.74
CA GLU A 186 10.65 -14.00 -3.94
C GLU A 186 10.47 -15.45 -3.47
N GLY A 187 9.79 -15.65 -2.34
CA GLY A 187 9.39 -16.97 -1.85
C GLY A 187 8.51 -17.71 -2.86
N TYR A 188 7.47 -17.05 -3.36
CA TYR A 188 6.59 -17.62 -4.38
C TYR A 188 7.38 -18.00 -5.66
N ASN A 189 8.26 -17.12 -6.13
CA ASN A 189 9.11 -17.40 -7.29
C ASN A 189 9.96 -18.65 -7.09
N ARG A 190 10.62 -18.77 -5.94
CA ARG A 190 11.45 -19.94 -5.59
C ARG A 190 10.64 -21.24 -5.50
N ASN A 191 9.42 -21.18 -4.98
CA ASN A 191 8.63 -22.36 -4.67
C ASN A 191 7.72 -22.82 -5.82
N HIS A 192 7.20 -21.88 -6.63
CA HIS A 192 6.13 -22.15 -7.60
C HIS A 192 6.51 -21.83 -9.05
N ARG A 193 7.54 -21.02 -9.31
CA ARG A 193 7.88 -20.61 -10.68
C ARG A 193 9.18 -21.25 -11.17
N LEU A 194 10.28 -20.99 -10.47
CA LEU A 194 11.61 -21.47 -10.88
C LEU A 194 11.71 -23.00 -10.99
N PRO A 195 11.14 -23.82 -10.08
CA PRO A 195 11.17 -25.29 -10.21
C PRO A 195 10.44 -25.80 -11.45
N LEU A 196 9.51 -25.02 -11.99
CA LEU A 196 8.75 -25.34 -13.20
C LEU A 196 9.39 -24.75 -14.48
N GLY A 197 10.55 -24.08 -14.35
CA GLY A 197 11.20 -23.38 -15.47
C GLY A 197 10.42 -22.15 -15.95
N LEU A 198 9.51 -21.62 -15.14
CA LEU A 198 8.73 -20.42 -15.45
C LEU A 198 9.52 -19.16 -15.11
N GLU A 199 9.27 -18.09 -15.87
CA GLU A 199 9.80 -16.76 -15.56
C GLU A 199 9.37 -16.32 -14.16
N PRO A 200 10.28 -15.76 -13.34
CA PRO A 200 9.93 -15.20 -12.04
C PRO A 200 9.06 -13.96 -12.21
N LEU A 201 8.13 -13.75 -11.28
CA LEU A 201 7.35 -12.52 -11.22
C LEU A 201 8.28 -11.34 -10.95
N PRO A 202 8.11 -10.21 -11.68
CA PRO A 202 8.95 -9.03 -11.50
C PRO A 202 8.65 -8.36 -10.16
N LEU A 203 9.71 -7.83 -9.53
CA LEU A 203 9.65 -7.16 -8.23
C LEU A 203 9.67 -5.63 -8.34
N GLY A 204 9.82 -5.09 -9.56
CA GLY A 204 10.11 -3.68 -9.83
C GLY A 204 9.15 -2.73 -9.13
N PHE A 205 7.84 -3.03 -9.15
CA PHE A 205 6.83 -2.24 -8.43
C PHE A 205 7.15 -2.10 -6.94
N PHE A 206 7.35 -3.22 -6.24
CA PHE A 206 7.53 -3.21 -4.80
C PHE A 206 8.91 -2.68 -4.39
N GLN A 207 9.94 -3.00 -5.19
CA GLN A 207 11.30 -2.47 -4.98
C GLN A 207 11.35 -0.96 -5.14
N TYR A 208 10.72 -0.44 -6.20
CA TYR A 208 10.65 0.99 -6.44
C TYR A 208 10.01 1.73 -5.27
N HIS A 209 8.85 1.28 -4.80
CA HIS A 209 8.19 1.88 -3.64
C HIS A 209 9.06 1.78 -2.37
N PHE A 210 9.66 0.62 -2.09
CA PHE A 210 10.58 0.51 -0.94
C PHE A 210 11.73 1.53 -1.00
N GLU A 211 12.28 1.81 -2.18
CA GLU A 211 13.40 2.75 -2.34
C GLU A 211 12.97 4.22 -2.20
N ILE A 212 11.84 4.62 -2.79
CA ILE A 212 11.42 6.03 -2.84
C ILE A 212 10.75 6.52 -1.56
N GLU A 213 10.10 5.64 -0.79
CA GLU A 213 9.24 6.05 0.33
C GLU A 213 10.04 6.67 1.49
N SER A 214 11.34 6.39 1.57
CA SER A 214 12.24 7.12 2.49
C SER A 214 12.25 8.63 2.23
N GLY A 215 12.17 9.04 0.97
CA GLY A 215 12.07 10.45 0.55
C GLY A 215 10.72 11.06 0.89
N HIS A 216 9.61 10.34 0.63
CA HIS A 216 8.26 10.77 1.00
C HIS A 216 8.12 10.97 2.52
N GLY A 217 8.58 9.99 3.30
CA GLY A 217 8.57 10.06 4.76
C GLY A 217 9.34 11.26 5.32
N ALA A 218 10.46 11.65 4.70
CA ALA A 218 11.20 12.85 5.10
C ALA A 218 10.47 14.15 4.73
N ASN A 219 9.87 14.19 3.53
CA ASN A 219 9.16 15.38 3.03
C ASN A 219 7.94 15.74 3.88
N VAL A 220 7.18 14.77 4.36
CA VAL A 220 5.99 15.05 5.20
C VAL A 220 6.33 15.64 6.56
N TRP A 221 7.53 15.42 7.09
CA TRP A 221 7.96 16.10 8.31
C TRP A 221 8.21 17.59 8.09
N HIS A 222 8.75 17.95 6.92
CA HIS A 222 8.92 19.35 6.53
C HIS A 222 7.56 20.01 6.29
N GLU A 223 6.67 19.38 5.51
CA GLU A 223 5.31 19.88 5.27
C GLU A 223 4.54 20.05 6.60
N LEU A 224 4.69 19.11 7.54
CA LEU A 224 4.06 19.19 8.85
C LEU A 224 4.57 20.40 9.65
N GLU A 225 5.87 20.68 9.66
CA GLU A 225 6.44 21.83 10.37
C GLU A 225 5.87 23.14 9.81
N GLU A 226 5.86 23.29 8.49
CA GLU A 226 5.28 24.46 7.84
C GLU A 226 3.79 24.60 8.15
N THR A 227 3.03 23.52 8.01
CA THR A 227 1.58 23.49 8.25
C THR A 227 1.26 23.81 9.71
N PHE A 228 2.04 23.30 10.67
CA PHE A 228 1.88 23.56 12.09
C PHE A 228 2.03 25.04 12.44
N HIS A 229 2.88 25.75 11.71
CA HIS A 229 3.14 27.18 11.92
C HIS A 229 2.14 28.10 11.19
N GLN A 230 1.25 27.56 10.34
CA GLN A 230 0.24 28.37 9.67
C GLN A 230 -0.83 28.90 10.65
N PRO A 231 -1.29 30.15 10.48
CA PRO A 231 -2.46 30.66 11.20
C PRO A 231 -3.69 29.78 10.93
N GLY A 232 -4.32 29.30 12.00
CA GLY A 232 -5.53 28.47 11.88
C GLY A 232 -5.26 26.96 11.76
N PHE A 233 -4.01 26.52 11.97
CA PHE A 233 -3.72 25.10 12.18
C PHE A 233 -4.56 24.53 13.33
N ASP A 234 -5.27 23.43 13.06
CA ASP A 234 -6.08 22.69 14.01
C ASP A 234 -5.48 21.28 14.19
N PRO A 235 -4.74 21.03 15.29
CA PRO A 235 -4.12 19.74 15.54
C PRO A 235 -5.14 18.59 15.63
N LYS A 236 -6.40 18.88 15.99
CA LYS A 236 -7.43 17.84 16.09
C LYS A 236 -7.86 17.36 14.70
N LYS A 237 -7.95 18.26 13.71
CA LYS A 237 -8.26 17.88 12.33
C LYS A 237 -7.15 17.05 11.71
N PHE A 238 -5.90 17.47 11.90
CA PHE A 238 -4.73 16.74 11.43
C PHE A 238 -4.68 15.33 12.02
N LEU A 239 -4.74 15.21 13.36
CA LEU A 239 -4.71 13.91 14.03
C LEU A 239 -5.89 13.02 13.63
N ARG A 240 -7.09 13.59 13.47
CA ARG A 240 -8.25 12.84 12.98
C ARG A 240 -8.01 12.27 11.58
N GLY A 241 -7.54 13.10 10.65
CA GLY A 241 -7.25 12.68 9.28
C GLY A 241 -6.27 11.52 9.23
N GLY A 242 -5.18 11.61 10.01
CA GLY A 242 -4.18 10.55 10.09
C GLY A 242 -4.70 9.25 10.69
N ARG A 243 -5.43 9.31 11.82
CA ARG A 243 -6.02 8.11 12.45
C ARG A 243 -7.00 7.40 11.51
N GLU A 244 -7.94 8.14 10.93
CA GLU A 244 -8.95 7.58 10.03
C GLU A 244 -8.32 7.01 8.74
N ALA A 245 -7.21 7.59 8.25
CA ALA A 245 -6.47 7.04 7.13
C ALA A 245 -5.78 5.71 7.48
N LEU A 246 -5.14 5.62 8.66
CA LEU A 246 -4.52 4.38 9.13
C LEU A 246 -5.56 3.28 9.38
N ASP A 247 -6.74 3.62 9.90
CA ASP A 247 -7.88 2.70 10.05
C ASP A 247 -8.36 2.17 8.69
N ALA A 248 -8.40 3.03 7.66
CA ALA A 248 -8.76 2.64 6.30
C ALA A 248 -7.73 1.66 5.73
N ILE A 249 -6.44 1.95 5.85
CA ILE A 249 -5.35 1.06 5.41
C ILE A 249 -5.43 -0.28 6.16
N HIS A 250 -5.68 -0.24 7.47
CA HIS A 250 -5.83 -1.45 8.27
C HIS A 250 -6.99 -2.32 7.77
N THR A 251 -8.10 -1.70 7.38
CA THR A 251 -9.26 -2.40 6.77
C THR A 251 -8.86 -3.17 5.51
N PHE A 252 -8.03 -2.59 4.65
CA PHE A 252 -7.51 -3.26 3.45
C PHE A 252 -6.73 -4.53 3.80
N TRP A 253 -5.75 -4.42 4.69
CA TRP A 253 -4.89 -5.54 5.06
C TRP A 253 -5.62 -6.65 5.82
N ILE A 254 -6.54 -6.29 6.71
CA ILE A 254 -7.37 -7.28 7.41
C ILE A 254 -8.30 -8.00 6.42
N GLY A 255 -8.82 -7.28 5.42
CA GLY A 255 -9.59 -7.90 4.34
C GLY A 255 -8.80 -8.94 3.56
N LEU A 256 -7.59 -8.60 3.12
CA LEU A 256 -6.67 -9.55 2.46
C LEU A 256 -6.35 -10.76 3.35
N ASP A 257 -6.11 -10.55 4.65
CA ASP A 257 -5.85 -11.64 5.60
C ASP A 257 -7.07 -12.56 5.80
N GLN A 258 -8.28 -12.00 5.77
CA GLN A 258 -9.51 -12.79 5.84
C GLN A 258 -9.72 -13.60 4.56
N THR A 259 -9.49 -13.02 3.38
CA THR A 259 -9.61 -13.71 2.09
C THR A 259 -8.60 -14.83 1.96
N ARG A 260 -7.31 -14.61 2.23
CA ARG A 260 -6.30 -15.68 2.12
C ARG A 260 -6.60 -16.88 3.03
N LYS A 261 -7.14 -16.63 4.24
CA LYS A 261 -7.59 -17.69 5.17
C LYS A 261 -8.84 -18.42 4.67
N SER A 262 -9.70 -17.78 3.88
CA SER A 262 -10.88 -18.44 3.32
C SER A 262 -10.50 -19.34 2.14
N LEU A 263 -9.58 -18.90 1.29
CA LEU A 263 -9.02 -19.70 0.19
C LEU A 263 -8.35 -20.97 0.70
N GLU A 264 -7.50 -20.86 1.73
CA GLU A 264 -6.83 -22.01 2.37
C GLU A 264 -7.84 -23.07 2.89
N ARG A 265 -8.95 -22.62 3.49
CA ARG A 265 -10.00 -23.54 4.00
C ARG A 265 -10.76 -24.25 2.88
N THR A 266 -10.94 -23.59 1.73
CA THR A 266 -11.62 -24.19 0.58
C THR A 266 -10.77 -25.31 0.00
N GLU A 267 -9.47 -25.09 -0.17
CA GLU A 267 -8.55 -26.10 -0.69
C GLU A 267 -8.48 -27.36 0.21
N VAL A 268 -8.41 -27.18 1.53
CA VAL A 268 -8.43 -28.31 2.50
C VAL A 268 -9.73 -29.11 2.38
N ARG A 269 -10.87 -28.43 2.29
CA ARG A 269 -12.18 -29.09 2.16
C ARG A 269 -12.30 -29.88 0.86
N GLU A 270 -11.80 -29.36 -0.26
CA GLU A 270 -11.81 -30.07 -1.55
C GLU A 270 -10.92 -31.32 -1.50
N LYS A 271 -9.73 -31.22 -0.90
CA LYS A 271 -8.84 -32.37 -0.67
C LYS A 271 -9.49 -33.44 0.20
N ASP A 272 -10.16 -33.05 1.28
CA ASP A 272 -10.90 -33.97 2.15
C ASP A 272 -12.07 -34.66 1.42
N CYS A 273 -12.82 -33.93 0.59
CA CYS A 273 -13.89 -34.49 -0.22
C CYS A 273 -13.37 -35.48 -1.27
N LEU A 274 -12.27 -35.17 -1.96
CA LEU A 274 -11.65 -36.07 -2.94
C LEU A 274 -11.06 -37.32 -2.27
N ALA A 275 -10.45 -37.18 -1.09
CA ALA A 275 -9.97 -38.30 -0.30
C ALA A 275 -11.14 -39.22 0.14
N ALA A 276 -12.27 -38.65 0.57
CA ALA A 276 -13.46 -39.41 0.94
C ALA A 276 -14.09 -40.16 -0.25
N ILE A 277 -14.12 -39.55 -1.44
CA ILE A 277 -14.59 -40.21 -2.68
C ILE A 277 -13.67 -41.38 -3.05
N ASN A 278 -12.35 -41.18 -2.96
CA ASN A 278 -11.40 -42.25 -3.22
C ASN A 278 -11.59 -43.40 -2.23
N VAL A 279 -11.67 -43.16 -0.92
CA VAL A 279 -11.91 -44.24 0.07
C VAL A 279 -13.21 -45.01 -0.20
N ALA A 280 -14.28 -44.35 -0.66
CA ALA A 280 -15.53 -45.01 -1.04
C ALA A 280 -15.41 -45.91 -2.30
N GLN A 281 -14.46 -45.63 -3.19
CA GLN A 281 -14.21 -46.42 -4.41
C GLN A 281 -13.33 -47.66 -4.18
N TRP A 282 -12.57 -47.73 -3.08
CA TRP A 282 -11.77 -48.91 -2.68
C TRP A 282 -12.47 -49.78 -1.62
N GLY A 283 -13.69 -49.40 -1.21
CA GLY A 283 -14.51 -50.11 -0.23
C GLY A 283 -15.67 -50.94 -0.82
N MET A 284 -15.76 -51.07 -2.14
CA MET A 284 -16.65 -52.01 -2.86
C MET A 284 -15.81 -53.05 -3.61
#